data_AF-A0A6S6M0Y1-F1
#
_entry.id   AF-A0A6S6M0Y1-F1
#
_cell.length_a   1.000
_cell.length_b   1.000
_cell.length_c   1.000
_cell.angle_alpha   90.00
_cell.angle_beta   90.00
_cell.angle_gamma   90.00
#
_symmetry.space_group_name_H-M   'P 1'
#
loop_
_entity.id
_entity.type
_entity.pdbx_description
1 polymer ?
#
loop_
_entity_poly.entity_id
_entity_poly.type
_entity_poly.pdbx_seq_one_letter_code
_entity_poly.pdbx_strand_id
1 'polypeptide(L)'
;MRLSRFLQLISVSVTVTMLYACANSASIARVHPETVTGLPNCAECHTDSWGALNHKAPDFMIKHKNYSNTKFACDTCHQEAFCSDCHAHREEIKPSSKFSNAVERNLPHRGDYLRQHKIDGKINPASCVKCHGRQNNEGCKSCHR
;
A
#
# COMPACT_ATOMS: atom_id res chain seq x y z
N MET A 1 45.65 0.47 41.97
CA MET A 1 45.44 1.68 41.13
C MET A 1 45.55 1.44 39.62
N ARG A 2 46.53 0.66 39.12
CA ARG A 2 46.69 0.45 37.66
C ARG A 2 45.53 -0.30 36.98
N LEU A 3 44.97 -1.32 37.63
CA LEU A 3 43.85 -2.11 37.08
C LEU A 3 42.55 -1.31 36.94
N SER A 4 42.25 -0.44 37.90
CA SER A 4 41.06 0.43 37.89
C SER A 4 41.12 1.49 36.78
N ARG A 5 42.30 2.07 36.51
CA ARG A 5 42.49 2.99 35.38
C ARG A 5 42.36 2.28 34.02
N PHE A 6 42.80 1.03 33.93
CA PHE A 6 42.65 0.20 32.73
C PHE A 6 41.17 -0.11 32.44
N LEU A 7 40.40 -0.48 33.47
CA LEU A 7 38.95 -0.71 33.37
C LEU A 7 38.19 0.57 32.97
N GLN A 8 38.58 1.73 33.50
CA GLN A 8 37.99 3.02 33.12
C GLN A 8 38.24 3.36 31.64
N LEU A 9 39.46 3.12 31.12
CA LEU A 9 39.77 3.37 29.71
C LEU A 9 38.97 2.45 28.78
N ILE A 10 38.78 1.18 29.14
CA ILE A 10 37.95 0.24 28.38
C ILE A 10 36.49 0.71 28.38
N SER A 11 35.95 1.09 29.54
CA SER A 11 34.59 1.63 29.67
C SER A 11 34.36 2.86 28.79
N VAL A 12 35.31 3.80 28.75
CA VAL A 12 35.21 5.00 27.92
C VAL A 12 35.28 4.63 26.43
N SER A 13 36.17 3.71 26.05
CA SER A 13 36.28 3.26 24.65
C SER A 13 35.00 2.57 24.16
N VAL A 14 34.40 1.70 24.99
CA VAL A 14 33.13 1.01 24.67
C VAL A 14 31.97 1.99 24.56
N THR A 15 31.88 2.97 25.46
CA THR A 15 30.81 3.98 25.41
C THR A 15 30.95 4.89 24.19
N VAL A 16 32.16 5.33 23.84
CA VAL A 16 32.41 6.15 22.64
C VAL A 16 32.08 5.37 21.35
N THR A 17 32.49 4.12 21.26
CA THR A 17 32.19 3.28 20.07
C THR A 17 30.70 3.01 19.93
N MET A 18 29.98 2.81 21.03
CA MET A 18 28.52 2.61 21.01
C MET A 18 27.78 3.88 20.60
N LEU A 19 28.18 5.06 21.10
CA LEU A 19 27.61 6.35 20.68
C LEU A 19 27.88 6.63 19.19
N TYR A 20 29.08 6.32 18.70
CA TYR A 20 29.43 6.48 17.28
C TYR A 20 28.58 5.57 16.36
N ALA A 21 28.30 4.34 16.81
CA ALA A 21 27.43 3.43 16.08
C ALA A 21 25.98 3.95 16.01
N CYS A 22 25.44 4.47 17.12
CA CYS A 22 24.10 5.06 17.15
C CYS A 22 23.99 6.35 16.31
N ALA A 23 25.05 7.16 16.24
CA ALA A 23 25.05 8.38 15.42
C ALA A 23 25.02 8.09 13.91
N ASN A 24 25.50 6.92 13.48
CA ASN A 24 25.57 6.52 12.07
C ASN A 24 24.47 5.57 11.64
N SER A 25 23.52 5.22 12.52
CA SER A 25 22.31 4.53 12.07
C SER A 25 21.41 5.52 11.35
N ALA A 26 21.21 5.32 10.05
CA ALA A 26 20.20 6.04 9.28
C ALA A 26 18.81 5.68 9.84
N SER A 27 18.32 6.47 10.79
CA SER A 27 16.96 6.33 11.30
C SER A 27 16.00 7.04 10.35
N ILE A 28 15.07 6.29 9.73
CA ILE A 28 13.93 6.91 9.06
C ILE A 28 13.06 7.58 10.14
N ALA A 29 12.64 8.82 9.86
CA ALA A 29 11.72 9.55 10.71
C ALA A 29 10.40 8.78 10.84
N ARG A 30 9.91 8.62 12.08
CA ARG A 30 8.63 7.97 12.36
C ARG A 30 7.42 8.76 11.85
N VAL A 31 7.62 10.05 11.61
CA VAL A 31 6.60 10.98 11.10
C VAL A 31 7.22 11.73 9.93
N HIS A 32 6.46 11.87 8.85
CA HIS A 32 6.91 12.64 7.70
C HIS A 32 7.07 14.13 8.10
N PRO A 33 8.20 14.79 7.77
CA PRO A 33 8.48 16.17 8.21
C PRO A 33 7.49 17.19 7.65
N GLU A 34 6.91 16.91 6.48
CA GLU A 34 5.87 17.72 5.86
C GLU A 34 4.50 17.04 5.98
N THR A 35 3.44 17.84 6.05
CA THR A 35 2.07 17.30 6.03
C THR A 35 1.68 16.92 4.61
N VAL A 36 1.45 15.64 4.36
CA VAL A 36 0.98 15.13 3.06
C VAL A 36 -0.54 15.01 3.09
N THR A 37 -1.24 15.69 2.19
CA THR A 37 -2.71 15.71 2.13
C THR A 37 -3.24 15.05 0.84
N GLY A 38 -4.39 14.39 0.92
CA GLY A 38 -5.03 13.76 -0.23
C GLY A 38 -4.34 12.47 -0.67
N LEU A 39 -4.41 12.15 -1.97
CA LEU A 39 -3.77 10.96 -2.53
C LEU A 39 -2.27 11.22 -2.73
N PRO A 40 -1.38 10.59 -1.95
CA PRO A 40 0.03 10.98 -1.89
C PRO A 40 0.78 10.56 -3.16
N ASN A 41 1.65 11.46 -3.65
CA ASN A 41 2.61 11.17 -4.71
C ASN A 41 4.00 11.55 -4.23
N CYS A 42 4.76 10.56 -3.74
CA CYS A 42 6.09 10.78 -3.18
C CYS A 42 7.07 11.36 -4.22
N ALA A 43 6.86 11.12 -5.52
CA ALA A 43 7.69 11.66 -6.59
C ALA A 43 7.57 13.19 -6.75
N GLU A 44 6.62 13.85 -6.06
CA GLU A 44 6.55 15.32 -6.00
C GLU A 44 7.76 15.92 -5.27
N CYS A 45 8.33 15.20 -4.29
CA CYS A 45 9.44 15.69 -3.47
C CYS A 45 10.66 14.76 -3.45
N HIS A 46 10.48 13.47 -3.74
CA HIS A 46 11.54 12.47 -3.68
C HIS A 46 12.04 12.04 -5.06
N THR A 47 13.34 12.22 -5.31
CA THR A 47 14.04 11.72 -6.50
C THR A 47 14.75 10.39 -6.28
N ASP A 48 14.67 9.85 -5.06
CA ASP A 48 15.29 8.58 -4.65
C ASP A 48 14.28 7.41 -4.71
N SER A 49 14.58 6.30 -4.03
CA SER A 49 13.69 5.13 -4.01
C SER A 49 12.30 5.41 -3.42
N TRP A 50 12.14 6.47 -2.62
CA TRP A 50 10.84 6.85 -2.07
C TRP A 50 9.87 7.37 -3.13
N GLY A 51 10.39 7.95 -4.22
CA GLY A 51 9.57 8.41 -5.34
C GLY A 51 8.72 7.30 -5.98
N ALA A 52 9.12 6.04 -5.82
CA ALA A 52 8.36 4.89 -6.32
C ALA A 52 7.03 4.64 -5.57
N LEU A 53 6.84 5.22 -4.37
CA LEU A 53 5.61 5.08 -3.57
C LEU A 53 4.48 6.02 -4.03
N ASN A 54 4.24 6.08 -5.34
CA ASN A 54 3.31 7.00 -5.97
C ASN A 54 1.90 6.40 -6.11
N HIS A 55 0.95 6.83 -5.29
CA HIS A 55 -0.42 6.32 -5.33
C HIS A 55 -1.23 6.82 -6.54
N LYS A 56 -0.77 7.90 -7.22
CA LYS A 56 -1.40 8.40 -8.44
C LYS A 56 -1.03 7.54 -9.67
N ALA A 57 -0.02 6.68 -9.58
CA ALA A 57 0.33 5.79 -10.67
C ALA A 57 -0.76 4.72 -10.86
N PRO A 58 -1.23 4.49 -12.10
CA PRO A 58 -2.38 3.61 -12.37
C PRO A 58 -2.13 2.15 -11.99
N ASP A 59 -0.87 1.75 -11.92
CA ASP A 59 -0.41 0.40 -11.59
C ASP A 59 0.14 0.27 -10.18
N PHE A 60 0.09 1.33 -9.36
CA PHE A 60 0.63 1.33 -8.00
C PHE A 60 0.06 0.19 -7.17
N MET A 61 -1.27 0.03 -7.17
CA MET A 61 -1.95 -1.05 -6.45
C MET A 61 -1.55 -2.45 -6.92
N ILE A 62 -1.08 -2.62 -8.15
CA ILE A 62 -0.62 -3.91 -8.67
C ILE A 62 0.86 -4.15 -8.31
N LYS A 63 1.65 -3.06 -8.30
CA LYS A 63 3.08 -3.09 -8.02
C LYS A 63 3.45 -2.94 -6.54
N HIS A 64 2.49 -2.60 -5.66
CA HIS A 64 2.79 -2.28 -4.26
C HIS A 64 3.50 -3.43 -3.52
N LYS A 65 3.23 -4.68 -3.91
CA LYS A 65 3.92 -5.88 -3.39
C LYS A 65 5.44 -5.81 -3.51
N ASN A 66 5.96 -5.08 -4.50
CA ASN A 66 7.40 -4.92 -4.73
C ASN A 66 8.05 -4.02 -3.65
N TYR A 67 7.25 -3.29 -2.88
CA TYR A 67 7.69 -2.40 -1.81
C TYR A 67 7.45 -3.02 -0.41
N SER A 68 7.28 -4.34 -0.30
CA SER A 68 7.05 -5.02 0.98
C SER A 68 8.16 -4.76 2.01
N ASN A 69 9.40 -4.58 1.54
CA ASN A 69 10.57 -4.31 2.39
C ASN A 69 10.56 -2.88 2.98
N THR A 70 9.71 -2.00 2.47
CA THR A 70 9.54 -0.63 2.98
C THR A 70 8.25 -0.47 3.78
N LYS A 71 7.79 -1.52 4.46
CA LYS A 71 6.56 -1.50 5.27
C LYS A 71 6.50 -0.30 6.24
N PHE A 72 7.62 0.04 6.88
CA PHE A 72 7.69 1.18 7.80
C PHE A 72 7.32 2.52 7.14
N ALA A 73 7.56 2.69 5.84
CA ALA A 73 7.19 3.90 5.13
C ALA A 73 5.66 3.99 4.95
N CYS A 74 5.02 2.86 4.65
CA CYS A 74 3.56 2.75 4.60
C CYS A 74 2.93 3.08 5.97
N ASP A 75 3.56 2.64 7.06
CA ASP A 75 3.09 2.83 8.43
C ASP A 75 3.13 4.31 8.89
N THR A 76 3.76 5.20 8.10
CA THR A 76 3.74 6.64 8.36
C THR A 76 2.36 7.25 8.15
N CYS A 77 1.56 6.67 7.23
CA CYS A 77 0.22 7.16 6.89
C CYS A 77 -0.87 6.10 7.14
N HIS A 78 -0.55 4.82 7.00
CA HIS A 78 -1.50 3.71 7.13
C HIS A 78 -1.34 2.98 8.45
N GLN A 79 -2.45 2.47 9.00
CA GLN A 79 -2.43 1.57 10.14
C GLN A 79 -2.22 0.12 9.68
N GLU A 80 -1.72 -0.75 10.56
CA GLU A 80 -1.52 -2.19 10.28
C GLU A 80 -2.78 -2.87 9.73
N ALA A 81 -3.96 -2.45 10.21
CA ALA A 81 -5.24 -2.96 9.76
C ALA A 81 -5.47 -2.76 8.24
N PHE A 82 -4.94 -1.68 7.65
CA PHE A 82 -5.05 -1.41 6.22
C PHE A 82 -4.34 -2.48 5.39
N CYS A 83 -3.12 -2.87 5.79
CA CYS A 83 -2.39 -3.95 5.13
C CYS A 83 -3.12 -5.28 5.32
N SER A 84 -3.66 -5.49 6.52
CA SER A 84 -4.36 -6.72 6.92
C SER A 84 -5.63 -6.95 6.11
N ASP A 85 -6.31 -5.90 5.64
CA ASP A 85 -7.50 -6.05 4.79
C ASP A 85 -7.28 -6.90 3.52
N CYS A 86 -6.04 -6.92 3.01
CA CYS A 86 -5.67 -7.72 1.86
C CYS A 86 -4.69 -8.85 2.19
N HIS A 87 -3.83 -8.66 3.21
CA HIS A 87 -2.77 -9.59 3.60
C HIS A 87 -3.10 -10.43 4.84
N ALA A 88 -4.33 -10.34 5.40
CA ALA A 88 -4.72 -11.18 6.53
C ALA A 88 -4.72 -12.65 6.12
N HIS A 89 -3.78 -13.41 6.69
CA HIS A 89 -3.67 -14.86 6.50
C HIS A 89 -4.76 -15.63 7.27
N ARG A 90 -5.68 -14.93 7.95
CA ARG A 90 -6.69 -15.50 8.87
C ARG A 90 -8.13 -15.13 8.51
N GLU A 91 -8.36 -14.29 7.50
CA GLU A 91 -9.70 -14.09 6.97
C GLU A 91 -9.91 -15.09 5.82
N GLU A 92 -10.94 -15.93 5.91
CA GLU A 92 -11.30 -16.91 4.86
C GLU A 92 -11.87 -16.23 3.60
N ILE A 93 -12.13 -14.93 3.66
CA ILE A 93 -12.75 -14.15 2.60
C ILE A 93 -11.67 -13.47 1.76
N LYS A 94 -11.59 -13.80 0.47
CA LYS A 94 -10.68 -13.14 -0.48
C LYS A 94 -10.96 -11.63 -0.53
N PRO A 95 -9.94 -10.77 -0.70
CA PRO A 95 -10.15 -9.31 -0.78
C PRO A 95 -11.13 -8.89 -1.89
N SER A 96 -11.14 -9.61 -3.02
CA SER A 96 -12.10 -9.39 -4.11
C SER A 96 -13.56 -9.69 -3.71
N SER A 97 -13.77 -10.53 -2.71
CA SER A 97 -15.09 -10.78 -2.11
C SER A 97 -15.42 -9.74 -1.04
N LYS A 98 -14.45 -9.43 -0.15
CA LYS A 98 -14.59 -8.45 0.94
C LYS A 98 -14.89 -7.03 0.42
N PHE A 99 -14.24 -6.65 -0.68
CA PHE A 99 -14.35 -5.32 -1.30
C PHE A 99 -15.02 -5.36 -2.68
N SER A 100 -15.99 -6.27 -2.85
CA SER A 100 -16.65 -6.52 -4.15
C SER A 100 -17.38 -5.31 -4.76
N ASN A 101 -17.68 -4.28 -3.97
CA ASN A 101 -18.33 -3.03 -4.40
C ASN A 101 -17.36 -1.83 -4.51
N ALA A 102 -16.07 -2.00 -4.21
CA ALA A 102 -15.08 -0.92 -4.22
C ALA A 102 -14.56 -0.70 -5.65
N VAL A 103 -14.78 0.50 -6.19
CA VAL A 103 -14.44 0.85 -7.58
C VAL A 103 -12.93 1.10 -7.74
N GLU A 104 -12.28 1.51 -6.65
CA GLU A 104 -10.88 1.93 -6.56
C GLU A 104 -9.87 0.76 -6.43
N ARG A 105 -10.32 -0.48 -6.28
CA ARG A 105 -9.44 -1.66 -6.05
C ARG A 105 -9.33 -2.57 -7.27
N ASN A 106 -9.03 -1.97 -8.43
CA ASN A 106 -8.52 -2.57 -9.67
C ASN A 106 -8.87 -4.03 -10.01
N LEU A 107 -10.14 -4.39 -9.86
CA LEU A 107 -10.88 -5.03 -10.94
C LEU A 107 -12.16 -4.22 -11.08
N PRO A 108 -12.56 -3.76 -12.28
CA PRO A 108 -13.83 -3.05 -12.42
C PRO A 108 -15.01 -3.92 -11.98
N HIS A 109 -14.78 -5.23 -11.88
CA HIS A 109 -15.74 -6.18 -11.36
C HIS A 109 -15.06 -7.34 -10.62
N ARG A 110 -15.70 -7.81 -9.56
CA ARG A 110 -15.46 -9.10 -8.88
C ARG A 110 -15.14 -10.26 -9.85
N GLY A 111 -14.28 -11.20 -9.43
CA GLY A 111 -13.85 -12.32 -10.28
C GLY A 111 -14.98 -13.28 -10.70
N ASP A 112 -16.12 -13.24 -10.01
CA ASP A 112 -17.34 -13.99 -10.34
C ASP A 112 -18.39 -13.13 -11.06
N TYR A 113 -18.02 -11.95 -11.56
CA TYR A 113 -18.98 -10.98 -12.08
C TYR A 113 -19.86 -11.51 -13.19
N LEU A 114 -19.42 -12.46 -14.01
CA LEU A 114 -20.29 -13.08 -15.01
C LEU A 114 -21.54 -13.74 -14.39
N ARG A 115 -21.44 -14.29 -13.17
CA ARG A 115 -22.58 -14.84 -12.43
C ARG A 115 -23.44 -13.73 -11.82
N GLN A 116 -22.81 -12.68 -11.31
CA GLN A 116 -23.53 -11.56 -10.71
C GLN A 116 -24.21 -10.65 -11.72
N HIS A 117 -23.63 -10.50 -12.91
CA HIS A 117 -24.03 -9.56 -13.93
C HIS A 117 -25.53 -9.64 -14.22
N LYS A 118 -26.09 -10.85 -14.19
CA LYS A 118 -27.54 -11.10 -14.32
C LYS A 118 -28.38 -10.45 -13.22
N ILE A 119 -27.88 -10.42 -11.99
CA ILE A 119 -28.53 -9.82 -10.82
C ILE A 119 -28.39 -8.31 -10.88
N ASP A 120 -27.16 -7.80 -11.02
CA ASP A 120 -26.88 -6.36 -10.99
C ASP A 120 -27.53 -5.64 -12.19
N GLY A 121 -27.46 -6.27 -13.38
CA GLY A 121 -28.11 -5.75 -14.59
C GLY A 121 -29.64 -5.74 -14.52
N LYS A 122 -30.26 -6.51 -13.60
CA LYS A 122 -31.71 -6.43 -13.32
C LYS A 122 -32.04 -5.35 -12.28
N ILE A 123 -31.19 -5.20 -11.27
CA ILE A 123 -31.43 -4.26 -10.16
C ILE A 123 -31.22 -2.82 -10.63
N ASN A 124 -30.07 -2.54 -11.26
CA ASN A 124 -29.72 -1.19 -11.69
C ASN A 124 -28.79 -1.20 -12.91
N PRO A 125 -29.30 -1.44 -14.12
CA PRO A 125 -28.47 -1.41 -15.33
C PRO A 125 -27.89 -0.02 -15.63
N ALA A 126 -28.47 1.05 -15.09
CA ALA A 126 -28.05 2.42 -15.36
C ALA A 126 -26.71 2.82 -14.71
N SER A 127 -26.26 2.12 -13.66
CA SER A 127 -24.94 2.35 -13.07
C SER A 127 -23.80 1.94 -14.01
N CYS A 128 -24.02 0.94 -14.85
CA CYS A 128 -23.00 0.34 -15.71
C CYS A 128 -22.78 1.13 -17.01
N VAL A 129 -23.85 1.72 -17.57
CA VAL A 129 -23.81 2.39 -18.89
C VAL A 129 -22.96 3.65 -18.92
N LYS A 130 -22.58 4.21 -17.75
CA LYS A 130 -21.68 5.37 -17.66
C LYS A 130 -20.28 5.06 -18.19
N CYS A 131 -19.80 3.83 -17.96
CA CYS A 131 -18.48 3.38 -18.39
C CYS A 131 -18.55 2.40 -19.55
N HIS A 132 -19.59 1.54 -19.56
CA HIS A 132 -19.74 0.49 -20.57
C HIS A 132 -20.62 0.86 -21.75
N GLY A 133 -21.19 2.06 -21.83
CA GLY A 133 -22.07 2.46 -22.92
C GLY A 133 -23.47 1.82 -22.85
N ARG A 134 -24.38 2.26 -23.73
CA ARG A 134 -25.78 1.81 -23.77
C ARG A 134 -25.99 0.68 -24.78
N GLN A 135 -27.09 -0.06 -24.60
CA GLN A 135 -27.82 -0.85 -25.62
C GLN A 135 -26.94 -1.69 -26.56
N ASN A 136 -26.72 -2.97 -26.23
CA ASN A 136 -26.17 -3.96 -27.17
C ASN A 136 -24.93 -3.45 -27.93
N ASN A 137 -23.99 -2.81 -27.23
CA ASN A 137 -22.71 -2.52 -27.85
C ASN A 137 -21.94 -3.83 -28.11
N GLU A 138 -20.81 -3.75 -28.79
CA GLU A 138 -20.01 -4.93 -29.15
C GLU A 138 -19.64 -5.80 -27.93
N GLY A 139 -19.47 -5.18 -26.75
CA GLY A 139 -19.28 -5.88 -25.49
C GLY A 139 -20.51 -6.69 -25.06
N CYS A 140 -21.70 -6.08 -25.02
CA CYS A 140 -22.94 -6.76 -24.67
C CYS A 140 -23.32 -7.85 -25.69
N LYS A 141 -23.14 -7.60 -26.99
CA LYS A 141 -23.44 -8.52 -28.10
C LYS A 141 -22.63 -9.81 -28.06
N SER A 142 -21.46 -9.79 -27.42
CA SER A 142 -20.64 -11.00 -27.24
C SER A 142 -21.37 -12.11 -26.45
N CYS A 143 -22.30 -11.73 -25.57
CA CYS A 143 -22.99 -12.65 -24.66
C CYS A 143 -24.53 -12.58 -24.77
N HIS A 144 -25.08 -11.50 -25.31
CA HIS A 144 -26.52 -11.26 -25.44
C HIS A 144 -26.91 -11.05 -26.91
N ARG A 145 -27.78 -11.92 -27.42
CA ARG A 145 -28.37 -11.82 -28.77
C ARG A 145 -29.82 -11.38 -28.67
#